data_AF-A0ABD5RWF6-F1
#
_entry.id   AF-A0ABD5RWF6-F1
#
_cell.length_a   1.000
_cell.length_b   1.000
_cell.length_c   1.000
_cell.angle_alpha   90.00
_cell.angle_beta   90.00
_cell.angle_gamma   90.00
#
_symmetry.space_group_name_H-M   'P 1'
#
loop_
_entity.id
_entity.type
_entity.pdbx_description
1 polymer ?
#
loop_
_entity_poly.entity_id
_entity_poly.type
_entity_poly.pdbx_seq_one_letter_code
_entity_poly.pdbx_strand_id
1 'polypeptide(L)' 'MSEESEAASSGKNMGAGMAIGLAIGVVIGSTTDNLGLWLAIGVALGAAIGSGLNNRE' A
#
# COMPACT_ATOMS: atom_id res chain seq x y z
N MET A 1 -20.45 1.62 -3.48
CA MET A 1 -19.09 1.94 -3.03
C MET A 1 -18.44 0.63 -2.71
N SER A 2 -17.69 0.08 -3.67
CA SER A 2 -17.23 -1.30 -3.65
C SER A 2 -15.73 -1.33 -3.94
N GLU A 3 -14.95 -0.77 -3.04
CA GLU A 3 -13.50 -0.92 -3.06
C GLU A 3 -12.99 -0.89 -1.61
N GLU A 4 -13.55 -1.75 -0.76
CA GLU A 4 -12.84 -2.12 0.47
C GLU A 4 -11.70 -3.03 0.07
N SER A 5 -10.55 -2.38 -0.11
CA SER A 5 -9.17 -2.85 -0.18
C SER A 5 -8.94 -4.33 0.19
N GLU A 6 -9.26 -5.21 -0.74
CA GLU A 6 -8.77 -6.60 -0.81
C GLU A 6 -7.26 -6.58 -1.12
N ALA A 7 -6.42 -6.40 -0.11
CA ALA A 7 -4.98 -6.66 -0.22
C ALA A 7 -4.55 -7.65 0.88
N ALA A 8 -5.09 -8.86 0.74
CA ALA A 8 -4.45 -10.14 0.96
C ALA A 8 -3.74 -10.38 2.31
N SER A 9 -4.42 -11.19 3.11
CA SER A 9 -3.84 -12.20 4.00
C SER A 9 -2.81 -13.05 3.25
N SER A 10 -1.51 -12.87 3.53
CA SER A 10 -0.44 -13.89 3.65
C SER A 10 0.94 -13.23 3.61
N GLY A 11 1.74 -13.39 4.67
CA GLY A 11 3.08 -12.81 4.78
C GLY A 11 3.09 -11.57 5.69
N LYS A 12 3.59 -11.74 6.92
CA LYS A 12 3.69 -10.67 7.94
C LYS A 12 4.45 -9.44 7.41
N ASN A 13 5.39 -9.67 6.50
CA ASN A 13 6.19 -8.66 5.81
C ASN A 13 5.42 -7.94 4.70
N MET A 14 4.57 -8.67 3.96
CA MET A 14 3.71 -8.13 2.90
C MET A 14 2.64 -7.20 3.46
N GLY A 15 1.98 -7.60 4.56
CA GLY A 15 0.98 -6.76 5.23
C GLY A 15 1.58 -5.47 5.81
N ALA A 16 2.80 -5.53 6.35
CA ALA A 16 3.51 -4.35 6.84
C ALA A 16 3.86 -3.38 5.69
N GLY A 17 4.36 -3.89 4.57
CA GLY A 17 4.61 -3.08 3.37
C GLY A 17 3.34 -2.37 2.88
N MET A 18 2.23 -3.10 2.76
CA MET A 18 0.95 -2.55 2.33
C MET A 18 0.43 -1.47 3.28
N ALA A 19 0.49 -1.68 4.61
CA ALA A 19 0.06 -0.69 5.59
C ALA A 19 0.86 0.63 5.46
N ILE A 20 2.18 0.54 5.26
CA ILE A 20 3.05 1.71 5.06
C ILE A 20 2.70 2.44 3.76
N GLY A 21 2.59 1.70 2.65
CA GLY A 21 2.27 2.25 1.34
C GLY A 21 0.91 2.95 1.30
N LEU A 22 -0.12 2.32 1.89
CA LEU A 22 -1.46 2.88 1.99
C LEU A 22 -1.50 4.12 2.89
N ALA A 23 -0.84 4.10 4.05
CA ALA A 23 -0.80 5.26 4.95
C ALA A 23 -0.19 6.48 4.25
N ILE A 24 0.91 6.30 3.52
CA ILE A 24 1.56 7.38 2.76
C ILE A 24 0.66 7.84 1.60
N GLY A 25 0.12 6.89 0.82
CA GLY A 25 -0.73 7.19 -0.32
C GLY A 25 -2.00 7.96 0.06
N VAL A 26 -2.62 7.60 1.19
CA VAL A 26 -3.81 8.29 1.71
C VAL A 26 -3.46 9.70 2.20
N VAL A 27 -2.41 9.87 3.02
CA VAL A 27 -2.02 11.17 3.56
C VAL A 27 -1.66 12.18 2.46
N ILE A 28 -0.87 11.75 1.47
CA ILE A 28 -0.47 12.63 0.36
C ILE A 28 -1.64 12.83 -0.61
N GLY A 29 -2.37 11.75 -0.92
CA GLY A 29 -3.52 11.80 -1.82
C GLY A 29 -4.64 12.70 -1.32
N SER A 30 -4.91 12.69 -0.01
CA SER A 30 -5.91 13.58 0.61
C SER A 30 -5.47 15.03 0.61
N THR A 31 -4.16 15.28 0.73
CA THR A 31 -3.60 16.64 0.71
C THR A 31 -3.54 17.21 -0.71
N THR A 32 -3.44 16.34 -1.72
CA THR A 32 -3.29 16.74 -3.14
C THR A 32 -4.63 16.70 -3.90
N ASP A 33 -5.76 16.38 -3.25
CA ASP A 33 -7.06 16.13 -3.90
C ASP A 33 -7.00 15.10 -5.05
N ASN A 34 -5.97 14.23 -5.03
CA ASN A 34 -5.67 13.26 -6.08
C ASN A 34 -5.46 11.87 -5.47
N LEU A 35 -6.48 11.40 -4.75
CA LEU A 35 -6.47 10.13 -4.03
C LEU A 35 -6.26 8.93 -4.95
N GLY A 36 -6.86 8.91 -6.15
CA GLY A 36 -6.73 7.78 -7.08
C GLY A 36 -5.29 7.56 -7.55
N LEU A 37 -4.58 8.64 -7.89
CA LEU A 37 -3.18 8.57 -8.31
C LEU A 37 -2.28 8.14 -7.15
N TRP A 38 -2.42 8.80 -5.99
CA TRP A 38 -1.56 8.52 -4.84
C TRP A 38 -1.86 7.18 -4.16
N LEU A 39 -3.09 6.65 -4.26
CA LEU A 39 -3.37 5.27 -3.85
C LEU A 39 -2.71 4.25 -4.77
N ALA A 40 -2.75 4.44 -6.09
CA ALA A 40 -2.06 3.55 -7.02
C ALA A 40 -0.55 3.52 -6.72
N ILE A 41 0.04 4.68 -6.47
CA ILE A 41 1.45 4.81 -6.04
C ILE A 41 1.66 4.13 -4.68
N GLY A 42 0.77 4.37 -3.70
CA GLY A 42 0.86 3.80 -2.36
C GLY A 42 0.79 2.26 -2.36
N VAL A 43 -0.10 1.67 -3.14
CA VAL A 43 -0.20 0.21 -3.31
C VAL A 43 1.04 -0.35 -3.99
N ALA A 44 1.53 0.30 -5.05
CA ALA A 44 2.76 -0.12 -5.73
C ALA A 44 3.98 -0.06 -4.78
N LEU A 45 4.10 1.00 -3.98
CA LEU A 45 5.15 1.12 -2.96
C LEU A 45 5.02 0.06 -1.88
N GLY A 46 3.80 -0.16 -1.37
CA GLY A 46 3.55 -1.14 -0.33
C GLY A 46 3.84 -2.57 -0.79
N ALA A 47 3.49 -2.90 -2.03
CA ALA A 47 3.84 -4.17 -2.66
C ALA A 47 5.36 -4.33 -2.86
N ALA A 48 6.05 -3.28 -3.32
CA ALA A 48 7.49 -3.30 -3.50
C ALA A 48 8.24 -3.48 -2.17
N ILE A 49 7.82 -2.77 -1.12
CA ILE A 49 8.40 -2.89 0.23
C ILE A 49 8.09 -4.28 0.80
N GLY A 50 6.83 -4.71 0.72
CA GLY A 50 6.39 -6.01 1.22
C GLY A 50 7.14 -7.17 0.55
N SER A 51 7.28 -7.12 -0.77
CA SER A 51 8.06 -8.07 -1.57
C SER A 51 9.56 -8.02 -1.25
N GLY A 52 10.14 -6.81 -1.14
CA GLY A 52 11.55 -6.64 -0.80
C GLY A 52 11.92 -7.12 0.61
N LEU A 53 11.01 -7.00 1.57
CA LEU A 53 11.17 -7.55 2.92
C LEU A 53 10.97 -9.06 2.94
N ASN A 54 10.02 -9.59 2.16
CA ASN A 54 9.76 -11.02 2.04
C ASN A 54 10.85 -11.79 1.26
N ASN A 55 11.68 -11.11 0.48
CA ASN A 55 12.83 -11.71 -0.21
C ASN A 55 14.09 -11.76 0.68
N ARG A 56 14.03 -11.23 1.91
CA ARG A 56 15.18 -11.17 2.84
C ARG A 56 15.16 -12.25 3.92
N GLU A 57 14.22 -13.19 3.83
CA GLU A 57 14.12 -14.42 4.62
C GLU A 57 14.49 -15.65 3.78
#